data_AF-A0A497AZT7-F1
#
_entry.id   AF-A0A497AZT7-F1
#
_cell.length_a   1.000
_cell.length_b   1.000
_cell.length_c   1.000
_cell.angle_alpha   90.00
_cell.angle_beta   90.00
_cell.angle_gamma   90.00
#
_symmetry.space_group_name_H-M   'P 1'
#
loop_
_entity.id
_entity.type
_entity.pdbx_description
1 polymer ?
#
loop_
_entity_poly.entity_id
_entity_poly.type
_entity_poly.pdbx_seq_one_letter_code
_entity_poly.pdbx_strand_id
1 'polypeptide(L)'
;MESVFTLEEESVEVKGYVVPYDLPSENVFFLRPRDGETEDERKKRESIRDYVRAKRVQATGYLHSLGVLATNSVVLVPASRVEKIDETVKKVQKIYEEVNKKLLKEGYHTIGMPIIKKIPMVQTQVIGFKELAERQLKTKLDKKIDQIANIIQKIQEGVEEGKAKKIRYNLNRTKKELENLEEIAEELGIEVSTQFALLGEMINQAIKTLEGM
;
A
#
# COMPACT_ATOMS: atom_id res chain seq x y z
N MET A 1 -34.50 -45.83 -1.02
CA MET A 1 -33.91 -45.08 0.10
C MET A 1 -32.64 -44.43 -0.41
N GLU A 2 -32.77 -43.21 -0.92
CA GLU A 2 -31.62 -42.37 -1.26
C GLU A 2 -31.41 -41.42 -0.09
N SER A 3 -30.29 -41.54 0.60
CA SER A 3 -29.88 -40.63 1.67
C SER A 3 -29.46 -39.31 1.03
N VAL A 4 -30.31 -38.30 1.12
CA VAL A 4 -29.96 -36.91 0.82
C VAL A 4 -28.98 -36.45 1.90
N PHE A 5 -27.70 -36.36 1.54
CA PHE A 5 -26.71 -35.65 2.34
C PHE A 5 -27.03 -34.16 2.26
N THR A 6 -27.80 -33.66 3.22
CA THR A 6 -27.80 -32.23 3.56
C THR A 6 -26.44 -31.91 4.17
N LEU A 7 -25.56 -31.30 3.38
CA LEU A 7 -24.40 -30.58 3.92
C LEU A 7 -24.97 -29.42 4.74
N GLU A 8 -24.93 -29.55 6.06
CA GLU A 8 -25.13 -28.42 6.95
C GLU A 8 -24.06 -27.38 6.59
N GLU A 9 -24.49 -26.18 6.19
CA GLU A 9 -23.60 -25.02 6.07
C GLU A 9 -23.11 -24.68 7.48
N GLU A 10 -22.03 -25.33 7.92
CA GLU A 10 -21.26 -24.86 9.06
C GLU A 10 -20.87 -23.41 8.75
N SER A 11 -21.43 -22.47 9.51
CA SER A 11 -21.17 -21.04 9.35
C SER A 11 -19.70 -20.80 9.65
N VAL A 12 -18.86 -20.83 8.62
CA VAL A 12 -17.43 -20.63 8.81
C VAL A 12 -17.21 -19.17 9.18
N GLU A 13 -16.84 -18.92 10.43
CA GLU A 13 -16.64 -17.57 10.94
C GLU A 13 -15.49 -16.90 10.17
N VAL A 14 -15.83 -15.90 9.35
CA VAL A 14 -14.85 -15.16 8.55
C VAL A 14 -14.08 -14.23 9.48
N LYS A 15 -12.81 -14.56 9.73
CA LYS A 15 -11.91 -13.77 10.60
C LYS A 15 -11.21 -12.62 9.87
N GLY A 16 -11.21 -12.64 8.54
CA GLY A 16 -10.61 -11.59 7.72
C GLY A 16 -10.69 -11.90 6.24
N TYR A 17 -9.98 -11.10 5.44
CA TYR A 17 -9.94 -11.22 3.99
C TYR A 17 -8.51 -11.16 3.48
N VAL A 18 -8.22 -11.95 2.45
CA VAL A 18 -7.06 -11.76 1.59
C VAL A 18 -7.49 -10.98 0.35
N VAL A 19 -6.74 -9.93 0.05
CA VAL A 19 -6.93 -9.11 -1.14
C VAL A 19 -5.68 -9.23 -2.01
N PRO A 20 -5.60 -10.27 -2.87
CA PRO A 20 -4.57 -10.31 -3.90
C PRO A 20 -4.94 -9.35 -5.03
N TYR A 21 -3.93 -8.70 -5.59
CA TYR A 21 -4.11 -7.78 -6.70
C TYR A 21 -3.00 -7.86 -7.74
N ASP A 22 -3.37 -7.56 -8.98
CA ASP A 22 -2.43 -7.27 -10.06
C ASP A 22 -2.82 -5.94 -10.73
N LEU A 23 -1.83 -5.08 -10.89
CA LEU A 23 -1.99 -3.72 -11.39
C LEU A 23 -1.22 -3.56 -12.69
N PRO A 24 -1.89 -3.23 -13.82
CA PRO A 24 -1.21 -2.96 -15.07
C PRO A 24 -0.15 -1.88 -14.92
N SER A 25 0.97 -2.05 -15.62
CA SER A 25 2.16 -1.22 -15.46
C SER A 25 2.52 -0.47 -16.74
N GLU A 26 3.44 0.47 -16.58
CA GLU A 26 4.06 1.23 -17.65
C GLU A 26 4.97 0.38 -18.57
N ASN A 27 5.24 -0.88 -18.23
CA ASN A 27 6.17 -1.78 -18.96
C ASN A 27 5.55 -2.45 -20.20
N VAL A 28 4.57 -1.80 -20.81
CA VAL A 28 3.92 -2.23 -22.05
C VAL A 28 4.76 -1.86 -23.28
N PHE A 29 4.69 -2.68 -24.33
CA PHE A 29 5.56 -2.54 -25.50
C PHE A 29 5.51 -1.14 -26.14
N PHE A 30 4.33 -0.50 -26.17
CA PHE A 30 4.15 0.80 -26.82
C PHE A 30 4.71 1.99 -26.03
N LEU A 31 5.08 1.82 -24.76
CA LEU A 31 5.74 2.84 -23.94
C LEU A 31 7.25 2.62 -23.81
N ARG A 32 7.81 1.61 -24.49
CA ARG A 32 9.26 1.36 -24.50
C ARG A 32 9.98 2.30 -25.48
N PRO A 33 11.27 2.63 -25.22
CA PRO A 33 12.17 3.26 -26.17
C PRO A 33 12.13 2.60 -27.55
N ARG A 34 12.24 3.40 -28.61
CA ARG A 34 12.22 2.95 -30.00
C ARG A 34 13.42 3.55 -30.74
N ASP A 35 14.09 2.75 -31.55
CA ASP A 35 15.19 3.27 -32.37
C ASP A 35 14.66 4.25 -33.43
N GLY A 36 15.40 5.34 -33.66
CA GLY A 36 15.07 6.35 -34.67
C GLY A 36 14.02 7.37 -34.27
N GLU A 37 13.58 7.39 -33.01
CA GLU A 37 12.64 8.39 -32.51
C GLU A 37 13.28 9.78 -32.32
N THR A 38 12.47 10.81 -32.55
CA THR A 38 12.89 12.19 -32.27
C THR A 38 12.95 12.46 -30.75
N GLU A 39 13.73 13.47 -30.36
CA GLU A 39 13.84 13.87 -28.95
C GLU A 39 12.49 14.24 -28.33
N ASP A 40 11.62 14.88 -29.11
CA ASP A 40 10.28 15.30 -28.65
C ASP A 40 9.33 14.11 -28.47
N GLU A 41 9.37 13.12 -29.37
CA GLU A 41 8.62 11.86 -29.22
C GLU A 41 9.08 11.09 -27.98
N ARG A 42 10.39 11.01 -27.76
CA ARG A 42 10.98 10.38 -26.58
C ARG A 42 10.47 11.01 -25.30
N LYS A 43 10.56 12.35 -25.18
CA LYS A 43 10.08 13.10 -24.01
C LYS A 43 8.59 12.93 -23.79
N LYS A 44 7.78 12.98 -24.87
CA LYS A 44 6.33 12.77 -24.76
C LYS A 44 6.02 11.38 -24.20
N ARG A 45 6.68 10.34 -24.70
CA ARG A 45 6.48 8.96 -24.23
C ARG A 45 6.93 8.78 -22.78
N GLU A 46 8.07 9.34 -22.40
CA GLU A 46 8.57 9.31 -21.02
C GLU A 46 7.57 9.98 -20.06
N SER A 47 7.03 11.13 -20.42
CA SER A 47 5.98 11.81 -19.65
C SER A 47 4.73 10.96 -19.45
N ILE A 48 4.29 10.23 -20.49
CA ILE A 48 3.17 9.30 -20.40
C ILE A 48 3.50 8.09 -19.52
N ARG A 49 4.70 7.54 -19.66
CA ARG A 49 5.20 6.43 -18.84
C ARG A 49 5.23 6.81 -17.36
N ASP A 50 5.74 8.01 -17.04
CA ASP A 50 5.77 8.53 -15.67
C ASP A 50 4.38 8.81 -15.12
N TYR A 51 3.45 9.28 -15.96
CA TYR A 51 2.04 9.42 -15.59
C TYR A 51 1.42 8.07 -15.21
N VAL A 52 1.61 7.02 -16.02
CA VAL A 52 1.11 5.67 -15.72
C VAL A 52 1.72 5.15 -14.42
N ARG A 53 3.04 5.31 -14.25
CA ARG A 53 3.75 4.90 -13.04
C ARG A 53 3.22 5.62 -11.80
N ALA A 54 3.00 6.93 -11.87
CA ALA A 54 2.45 7.72 -10.77
C ALA A 54 1.04 7.26 -10.39
N LYS A 55 0.18 6.95 -11.38
CA LYS A 55 -1.16 6.41 -11.14
C LYS A 55 -1.15 5.01 -10.54
N ARG A 56 -0.20 4.16 -10.96
CA ARG A 56 0.02 2.85 -10.34
C ARG A 56 0.44 2.98 -8.88
N VAL A 57 1.39 3.88 -8.57
CA VAL A 57 1.81 4.16 -7.17
C VAL A 57 0.62 4.65 -6.33
N GLN A 58 -0.21 5.53 -6.89
CA GLN A 58 -1.43 5.99 -6.22
C GLN A 58 -2.39 4.82 -5.92
N ALA A 59 -2.65 3.95 -6.90
CA ALA A 59 -3.52 2.78 -6.73
C ALA A 59 -2.96 1.80 -5.68
N THR A 60 -1.66 1.50 -5.74
CA THR A 60 -0.97 0.68 -4.73
C THR A 60 -1.13 1.27 -3.33
N GLY A 61 -1.00 2.59 -3.19
CA GLY A 61 -1.20 3.28 -1.91
C GLY A 61 -2.58 3.04 -1.30
N TYR A 62 -3.64 3.09 -2.12
CA TYR A 62 -4.98 2.76 -1.65
C TYR A 62 -5.10 1.30 -1.21
N LEU A 63 -4.57 0.36 -1.98
CA LEU A 63 -4.61 -1.07 -1.63
C LEU A 63 -3.82 -1.36 -0.35
N HIS A 64 -2.63 -0.77 -0.21
CA HIS A 64 -1.78 -0.94 0.97
C HIS A 64 -2.38 -0.32 2.23
N SER A 65 -3.30 0.64 2.11
CA SER A 65 -4.02 1.22 3.25
C SER A 65 -5.14 0.32 3.80
N LEU A 66 -5.53 -0.74 3.06
CA LEU A 66 -6.56 -1.66 3.51
C LEU A 66 -6.12 -2.50 4.71
N GLY A 67 -4.83 -2.86 4.77
CA GLY A 67 -4.31 -3.67 5.85
C GLY A 67 -2.83 -4.01 5.75
N VAL A 68 -2.44 -5.17 6.27
CA VAL A 68 -1.02 -5.60 6.34
C VAL A 68 -0.64 -6.39 5.11
N LEU A 69 0.54 -6.11 4.54
CA LEU A 69 1.04 -6.85 3.39
C LEU A 69 1.57 -8.21 3.79
N ALA A 70 1.00 -9.29 3.24
CA ALA A 70 1.62 -10.61 3.29
C ALA A 70 2.71 -10.79 2.23
N THR A 71 2.53 -10.14 1.08
CA THR A 71 3.52 -10.05 -0.01
C THR A 71 3.38 -8.70 -0.73
N ASN A 72 4.16 -8.47 -1.79
CA ASN A 72 4.08 -7.25 -2.60
C ASN A 72 2.73 -7.01 -3.29
N SER A 73 1.88 -8.03 -3.39
CA SER A 73 0.61 -8.00 -4.12
C SER A 73 -0.55 -8.62 -3.35
N VAL A 74 -0.36 -8.90 -2.05
CA VAL A 74 -1.36 -9.56 -1.21
C VAL A 74 -1.50 -8.79 0.09
N VAL A 75 -2.71 -8.30 0.36
CA VAL A 75 -3.05 -7.56 1.58
C VAL A 75 -3.97 -8.41 2.46
N LEU A 76 -3.65 -8.52 3.73
CA LEU A 76 -4.54 -9.06 4.76
C LEU A 76 -5.34 -7.92 5.38
N VAL A 77 -6.64 -8.11 5.43
CA VAL A 77 -7.59 -7.10 5.89
C VAL A 77 -8.48 -7.72 6.97
N PRO A 78 -8.62 -7.09 8.14
CA PRO A 78 -9.50 -7.60 9.20
C PRO A 78 -10.96 -7.55 8.76
N ALA A 79 -11.79 -8.42 9.32
CA ALA A 79 -13.20 -8.53 8.95
C ALA A 79 -13.97 -7.21 9.14
N SER A 80 -13.59 -6.42 10.14
CA SER A 80 -14.11 -5.07 10.46
C SER A 80 -14.01 -4.08 9.29
N ARG A 81 -13.10 -4.30 8.33
CA ARG A 81 -12.79 -3.38 7.23
C ARG A 81 -13.30 -3.84 5.87
N VAL A 82 -14.19 -4.83 5.81
CA VAL A 82 -14.70 -5.41 4.56
C VAL A 82 -15.29 -4.36 3.60
N GLU A 83 -16.05 -3.38 4.12
CA GLU A 83 -16.66 -2.33 3.29
C GLU A 83 -15.61 -1.44 2.63
N LYS A 84 -14.49 -1.17 3.32
CA LYS A 84 -13.37 -0.37 2.79
C LYS A 84 -12.70 -1.05 1.60
N ILE A 85 -12.74 -2.40 1.52
CA ILE A 85 -12.21 -3.16 0.38
C ILE A 85 -12.96 -2.76 -0.89
N ASP A 86 -14.29 -2.81 -0.85
CA ASP A 86 -15.12 -2.56 -2.03
C ASP A 86 -15.02 -1.10 -2.50
N GLU A 87 -14.96 -0.15 -1.56
CA GLU A 87 -14.70 1.26 -1.88
C GLU A 87 -13.33 1.46 -2.55
N THR A 88 -12.31 0.80 -2.02
CA THR A 88 -10.94 0.90 -2.54
C THR A 88 -10.82 0.30 -3.93
N VAL A 89 -11.46 -0.85 -4.16
CA VAL A 89 -11.52 -1.50 -5.49
C VAL A 89 -12.14 -0.54 -6.51
N LYS A 90 -13.27 0.10 -6.17
CA LYS A 90 -13.91 1.09 -7.05
C LYS A 90 -12.99 2.29 -7.35
N LYS A 91 -12.29 2.81 -6.33
CA LYS A 91 -11.32 3.91 -6.51
C LYS A 91 -10.20 3.51 -7.47
N VAL A 92 -9.62 2.31 -7.29
CA VAL A 92 -8.53 1.82 -8.14
C VAL A 92 -9.01 1.57 -9.58
N GLN A 93 -10.20 1.00 -9.77
CA GLN A 93 -10.79 0.83 -11.10
C GLN A 93 -10.93 2.18 -11.81
N LYS A 94 -11.49 3.20 -11.14
CA LYS A 94 -11.64 4.54 -11.68
C LYS A 94 -10.30 5.17 -12.12
N ILE A 95 -9.23 4.97 -11.35
CA ILE A 95 -7.89 5.44 -11.72
C ILE A 95 -7.47 4.85 -13.07
N TYR A 96 -7.67 3.55 -13.28
CA TYR A 96 -7.27 2.90 -14.52
C TYR A 96 -8.19 3.22 -15.69
N GLU A 97 -9.47 3.49 -15.45
CA GLU A 97 -10.35 4.06 -16.48
C GLU A 97 -9.84 5.43 -16.94
N GLU A 98 -9.45 6.31 -16.02
CA GLU A 98 -8.89 7.63 -16.34
C GLU A 98 -7.57 7.51 -17.10
N VAL A 99 -6.69 6.59 -16.68
CA VAL A 99 -5.43 6.31 -17.38
C VAL A 99 -5.69 5.85 -18.81
N ASN A 100 -6.56 4.85 -19.00
CA ASN A 100 -6.87 4.32 -20.32
C ASN A 100 -7.53 5.38 -21.22
N LYS A 101 -8.43 6.20 -20.67
CA LYS A 101 -9.01 7.36 -21.40
C LYS A 101 -7.93 8.35 -21.83
N LYS A 102 -6.95 8.65 -20.98
CA LYS A 102 -5.85 9.56 -21.33
C LYS A 102 -4.93 8.94 -22.39
N LEU A 103 -4.57 7.67 -22.25
CA LEU A 103 -3.72 6.98 -23.24
C LEU A 103 -4.34 6.98 -24.62
N LEU A 104 -5.64 6.67 -24.73
CA LEU A 104 -6.37 6.71 -26.00
C LEU A 104 -6.39 8.12 -26.61
N LYS A 105 -6.62 9.16 -25.80
CA LYS A 105 -6.57 10.56 -26.26
C LYS A 105 -5.19 10.97 -26.79
N GLU A 106 -4.13 10.39 -26.24
CA GLU A 106 -2.74 10.65 -26.61
C GLU A 106 -2.24 9.76 -27.76
N GLY A 107 -3.11 8.90 -28.32
CA GLY A 107 -2.80 8.02 -29.44
C GLY A 107 -2.15 6.67 -29.07
N TYR A 108 -2.19 6.30 -27.80
CA TYR A 108 -1.64 5.02 -27.30
C TYR A 108 -2.74 3.96 -27.08
N HIS A 109 -2.33 2.70 -26.99
CA HIS A 109 -3.22 1.61 -26.60
C HIS A 109 -3.54 1.67 -25.09
N THR A 110 -4.60 0.98 -24.68
CA THR A 110 -4.94 0.79 -23.26
C THR A 110 -3.92 -0.12 -22.58
N ILE A 111 -3.64 0.12 -21.30
CA ILE A 111 -2.78 -0.76 -20.49
C ILE A 111 -3.54 -1.93 -19.84
N GLY A 112 -4.87 -1.95 -19.97
CA GLY A 112 -5.74 -2.95 -19.32
C GLY A 112 -6.33 -2.46 -18.01
N MET A 113 -7.02 -3.36 -17.32
CA MET A 113 -7.72 -3.08 -16.05
C MET A 113 -7.11 -3.88 -14.89
N PRO A 114 -7.15 -3.35 -13.66
CA PRO A 114 -6.71 -4.06 -12.45
C PRO A 114 -7.48 -5.36 -12.23
N ILE A 115 -6.77 -6.38 -11.75
CA ILE A 115 -7.38 -7.60 -11.22
C ILE A 115 -7.24 -7.54 -9.71
N ILE A 116 -8.36 -7.37 -9.00
CA ILE A 116 -8.38 -7.34 -7.53
C ILE A 116 -9.44 -8.33 -7.07
N LYS A 117 -9.08 -9.25 -6.18
CA LYS A 117 -10.03 -10.23 -5.62
C LYS A 117 -10.19 -9.99 -4.12
N LYS A 118 -11.39 -10.26 -3.61
CA LYS A 118 -11.69 -10.27 -2.19
C LYS A 118 -11.98 -11.73 -1.82
N ILE A 119 -11.08 -12.35 -1.07
CA ILE A 119 -11.17 -13.76 -0.70
C ILE A 119 -11.39 -13.84 0.81
N PRO A 120 -12.55 -14.33 1.29
CA PRO A 120 -12.76 -14.52 2.72
C PRO A 120 -11.78 -15.56 3.25
N MET A 121 -11.23 -15.32 4.43
CA MET A 121 -10.37 -16.26 5.15
C MET A 121 -11.12 -16.91 6.30
N VAL A 122 -10.99 -18.23 6.35
CA VAL A 122 -11.38 -19.04 7.51
C VAL A 122 -10.18 -19.18 8.46
N GLN A 123 -10.41 -19.57 9.71
CA GLN A 123 -9.42 -19.53 10.80
C GLN A 123 -8.07 -20.20 10.45
N THR A 124 -8.08 -21.32 9.71
CA THR A 124 -6.85 -22.05 9.31
C THR A 124 -6.02 -21.32 8.25
N GLN A 125 -6.65 -20.55 7.36
CA GLN A 125 -5.96 -19.78 6.33
C GLN A 125 -5.30 -18.52 6.91
N VAL A 126 -5.87 -17.95 7.96
CA VAL A 126 -5.33 -16.77 8.65
C VAL A 126 -3.93 -17.04 9.17
N ILE A 127 -3.64 -18.24 9.72
CA ILE A 127 -2.35 -18.56 10.34
C ILE A 127 -1.20 -18.48 9.34
N GLY A 128 -1.33 -19.14 8.18
CA GLY A 128 -0.26 -19.15 7.17
C GLY A 128 0.01 -17.77 6.55
N PHE A 129 -1.03 -16.97 6.34
CA PHE A 129 -0.87 -15.61 5.86
C PHE A 129 -0.36 -14.65 6.94
N LYS A 130 -0.75 -14.85 8.21
CA LYS A 130 -0.30 -14.07 9.36
C LYS A 130 1.22 -14.11 9.49
N GLU A 131 1.84 -15.29 9.42
CA GLU A 131 3.31 -15.41 9.52
C GLU A 131 4.04 -14.63 8.41
N LEU A 132 3.54 -14.71 7.18
CA LEU A 132 4.08 -13.96 6.05
C LEU A 132 3.92 -12.45 6.25
N ALA A 133 2.74 -12.02 6.69
CA ALA A 133 2.44 -10.62 6.95
C ALA A 133 3.26 -10.06 8.10
N GLU A 134 3.45 -10.82 9.17
CA GLU A 134 4.29 -10.44 10.30
C GLU A 134 5.74 -10.24 9.87
N ARG A 135 6.31 -11.18 9.11
CA ARG A 135 7.69 -11.07 8.61
C ARG A 135 7.86 -9.85 7.70
N GLN A 136 6.91 -9.61 6.79
CA GLN A 136 6.93 -8.44 5.92
C GLN A 136 6.78 -7.14 6.71
N LEU A 137 5.89 -7.12 7.69
CA LEU A 137 5.66 -5.95 8.55
C LEU A 137 6.90 -5.64 9.37
N LYS A 138 7.52 -6.62 10.04
CA LYS A 138 8.80 -6.46 10.76
C LYS A 138 9.87 -5.84 9.86
N THR A 139 10.08 -6.42 8.67
CA THR A 139 11.05 -5.89 7.68
C THR A 139 10.74 -4.44 7.29
N LYS A 140 9.46 -4.08 7.16
CA LYS A 140 9.03 -2.73 6.80
C LYS A 140 9.23 -1.76 7.98
N LEU A 141 8.96 -2.19 9.20
CA LEU A 141 9.16 -1.40 10.42
C LEU A 141 10.66 -1.16 10.67
N ASP A 142 11.52 -2.16 10.50
CA ASP A 142 12.98 -2.00 10.63
C ASP A 142 13.52 -0.95 9.63
N LYS A 143 13.11 -1.04 8.36
CA LYS A 143 13.46 -0.02 7.35
C LYS A 143 12.92 1.37 7.72
N LYS A 144 11.77 1.44 8.40
CA LYS A 144 11.22 2.70 8.88
C LYS A 144 12.01 3.25 10.05
N ILE A 145 12.48 2.41 10.96
CA ILE A 145 13.36 2.79 12.08
C ILE A 145 14.61 3.45 11.53
N ASP A 146 15.28 2.81 10.56
CA ASP A 146 16.46 3.38 9.89
C ASP A 146 16.16 4.73 9.24
N GLN A 147 15.00 4.86 8.57
CA GLN A 147 14.58 6.12 7.94
C GLN A 147 14.36 7.24 8.96
N ILE A 148 13.69 6.95 10.08
CA ILE A 148 13.43 7.94 11.12
C ILE A 148 14.73 8.30 11.85
N ALA A 149 15.62 7.35 12.12
CA ALA A 149 16.94 7.60 12.70
C ALA A 149 17.76 8.58 11.83
N ASN A 150 17.78 8.35 10.52
CA ASN A 150 18.43 9.26 9.56
C ASN A 150 17.79 10.66 9.54
N ILE A 151 16.47 10.76 9.73
CA ILE A 151 15.79 12.06 9.84
C ILE A 151 16.20 12.77 11.12
N ILE A 152 16.23 12.07 12.26
CA ILE A 152 16.67 12.63 13.55
C ILE A 152 18.10 13.17 13.45
N GLN A 153 19.01 12.39 12.87
CA GLN A 153 20.40 12.83 12.67
C GLN A 153 20.46 14.14 11.85
N LYS A 154 19.71 14.23 10.75
CA LYS A 154 19.65 15.47 9.95
C LYS A 154 19.07 16.64 10.72
N ILE A 155 18.10 16.41 11.60
CA ILE A 155 17.56 17.46 12.49
C ILE A 155 18.65 17.97 13.44
N GLN A 156 19.44 17.06 14.01
CA GLN A 156 20.55 17.39 14.92
C GLN A 156 21.70 18.12 14.21
N GLU A 157 21.98 17.81 12.95
CA GLU A 157 22.98 18.49 12.11
C GLU A 157 22.57 19.92 11.71
N GLY A 158 21.31 20.30 11.97
CA GLY A 158 20.78 21.64 11.70
C GLY A 158 19.93 21.68 10.42
N VAL A 159 18.70 22.18 10.54
CA VAL A 159 17.74 22.25 9.44
C VAL A 159 17.17 23.66 9.35
N GLU A 160 17.10 24.19 8.13
CA GLU A 160 16.43 25.47 7.84
C GLU A 160 14.94 25.43 8.23
N GLU A 161 14.42 26.53 8.77
CA GLU A 161 13.05 26.61 9.32
C GLU A 161 11.94 26.16 8.32
N GLY A 162 12.10 26.50 7.03
CA GLY A 162 11.17 26.07 5.98
C GLY A 162 11.18 24.55 5.74
N LYS A 163 12.35 23.91 5.86
CA LYS A 163 12.50 22.45 5.78
C LYS A 163 11.99 21.79 7.07
N ALA A 164 12.22 22.39 8.23
CA ALA A 164 11.74 21.91 9.53
C ALA A 164 10.21 21.72 9.57
N LYS A 165 9.45 22.73 9.11
CA LYS A 165 7.97 22.66 9.02
C LYS A 165 7.50 21.49 8.14
N LYS A 166 8.16 21.28 6.99
CA LYS A 166 7.85 20.18 6.07
C LYS A 166 8.17 18.81 6.67
N ILE A 167 9.31 18.68 7.36
CA ILE A 167 9.69 17.43 8.04
C ILE A 167 8.67 17.12 9.14
N ARG A 168 8.31 18.10 9.97
CA ARG A 168 7.30 17.93 11.03
C ARG A 168 5.95 17.47 10.48
N TYR A 169 5.49 18.05 9.38
CA TYR A 169 4.25 17.63 8.72
C TYR A 169 4.32 16.15 8.27
N ASN A 170 5.43 15.76 7.63
CA ASN A 170 5.63 14.39 7.17
C ASN A 170 5.72 13.38 8.33
N LEU A 171 6.35 13.75 9.44
CA LEU A 171 6.44 12.93 10.65
C LEU A 171 5.06 12.73 11.29
N ASN A 172 4.26 13.78 11.43
CA ASN A 172 2.88 13.67 11.95
C ASN A 172 2.00 12.79 11.06
N ARG A 173 2.14 12.91 9.73
CA ARG A 173 1.45 12.02 8.80
C ARG A 173 1.90 10.57 8.97
N THR A 174 3.20 10.33 9.08
CA THR A 174 3.77 8.99 9.28
C THR A 174 3.28 8.37 10.60
N LYS A 175 3.19 9.17 11.67
CA LYS A 175 2.63 8.73 12.96
C LYS A 175 1.21 8.18 12.82
N LYS A 176 0.31 8.95 12.19
CA LYS A 176 -1.08 8.51 11.95
C LYS A 176 -1.16 7.26 11.08
N GLU A 177 -0.30 7.17 10.07
CA GLU A 177 -0.22 5.98 9.20
C GLU A 177 0.24 4.74 9.99
N LEU A 178 1.15 4.89 10.95
CA LEU A 178 1.61 3.80 11.83
C LEU A 178 0.55 3.40 12.85
N GLU A 179 -0.10 4.35 13.51
CA GLU A 179 -1.20 4.08 14.48
C GLU A 179 -2.32 3.25 13.83
N ASN A 180 -2.76 3.64 12.62
CA ASN A 180 -3.76 2.86 11.89
C ASN A 180 -3.23 1.49 11.43
N LEU A 181 -1.93 1.34 11.16
CA LEU A 181 -1.35 0.04 10.78
C LEU A 181 -1.20 -0.89 11.99
N GLU A 182 -0.90 -0.33 13.17
CA GLU A 182 -0.83 -1.03 14.45
C GLU A 182 -2.20 -1.59 14.83
N GLU A 183 -3.26 -0.78 14.77
CA GLU A 183 -4.65 -1.21 15.01
C GLU A 183 -5.03 -2.42 14.12
N ILE A 184 -4.73 -2.34 12.81
CA ILE A 184 -4.98 -3.44 11.88
C ILE A 184 -4.16 -4.69 12.24
N ALA A 185 -2.88 -4.50 12.59
CA ALA A 185 -2.01 -5.61 12.95
C ALA A 185 -2.53 -6.32 14.21
N GLU A 186 -2.98 -5.57 15.22
CA GLU A 186 -3.60 -6.10 16.43
C GLU A 186 -4.90 -6.87 16.13
N GLU A 187 -5.78 -6.32 15.30
CA GLU A 187 -7.02 -7.01 14.88
C GLU A 187 -6.74 -8.32 14.12
N LEU A 188 -5.63 -8.38 13.37
CA LEU A 188 -5.16 -9.59 12.69
C LEU A 188 -4.35 -10.51 13.62
N GLY A 189 -4.14 -10.11 14.87
CA GLY A 189 -3.37 -10.83 15.87
C GLY A 189 -1.86 -10.90 15.57
N ILE A 190 -1.30 -9.96 14.82
CA ILE A 190 0.12 -9.91 14.44
C ILE A 190 0.95 -9.27 15.57
N GLU A 191 2.01 -9.93 16.01
CA GLU A 191 2.82 -9.49 17.15
C GLU A 191 4.00 -8.60 16.72
N VAL A 192 3.78 -7.28 16.74
CA VAL A 192 4.78 -6.25 16.36
C VAL A 192 4.73 -4.98 17.24
N SER A 193 4.13 -5.08 18.42
CA SER A 193 3.90 -3.93 19.32
C SER A 193 5.19 -3.22 19.76
N THR A 194 6.28 -3.97 19.96
CA THR A 194 7.57 -3.38 20.39
C THR A 194 8.18 -2.49 19.31
N GLN A 195 8.13 -2.88 18.04
CA GLN A 195 8.62 -2.05 16.94
C GLN A 195 7.77 -0.79 16.72
N PHE A 196 6.43 -0.91 16.86
CA PHE A 196 5.54 0.24 16.77
C PHE A 196 5.77 1.24 17.89
N ALA A 197 5.90 0.77 19.13
CA ALA A 197 6.22 1.61 20.28
C ALA A 197 7.53 2.40 20.07
N LEU A 198 8.61 1.71 19.66
CA LEU A 198 9.89 2.34 19.38
C LEU A 198 9.77 3.42 18.28
N LEU A 199 9.10 3.10 17.16
CA LEU A 199 8.88 4.07 16.09
C LEU A 199 8.07 5.29 16.57
N GLY A 200 7.03 5.06 17.38
CA GLY A 200 6.23 6.11 17.98
C GLY A 200 7.06 7.05 18.85
N GLU A 201 7.93 6.50 19.70
CA GLU A 201 8.87 7.25 20.53
C GLU A 201 9.84 8.08 19.69
N MET A 202 10.50 7.46 18.71
CA MET A 202 11.44 8.14 17.81
C MET A 202 10.78 9.30 17.05
N ILE A 203 9.57 9.08 16.52
CA ILE A 203 8.82 10.12 15.81
C ILE A 203 8.44 11.26 16.76
N ASN A 204 7.97 10.95 17.97
CA ASN A 204 7.61 11.96 18.97
C ASN A 204 8.85 12.79 19.40
N GLN A 205 10.00 12.15 19.57
CA GLN A 205 11.26 12.83 19.85
C GLN A 205 11.62 13.79 18.71
N ALA A 206 11.60 13.32 17.46
CA ALA A 206 11.90 14.13 16.29
C ALA A 206 10.96 15.35 16.15
N ILE A 207 9.66 15.16 16.41
CA ILE A 207 8.67 16.26 16.38
C ILE A 207 8.97 17.28 17.48
N LYS A 208 9.23 16.85 18.72
CA LYS A 208 9.56 17.75 19.83
C LYS A 208 10.82 18.57 19.57
N THR A 209 11.86 17.94 19.01
CA THR A 209 13.09 18.66 18.64
C THR A 209 12.80 19.75 17.61
N LEU A 210 11.96 19.48 16.62
CA LEU A 210 11.55 20.46 15.61
C LEU A 210 10.60 21.56 16.12
N GLU A 211 9.91 21.35 17.25
CA GLU A 211 9.08 22.36 17.90
C GLU A 211 9.88 23.34 18.75
N GLY A 212 11.06 22.92 19.22
CA GLY A 212 12.00 23.76 19.96
C GLY A 212 12.98 24.55 19.10
N MET A 213 12.92 24.38 17.77
CA MET A 213 13.69 25.14 16.76
C MET A 213 12.83 26.25 16.16
#